data_AF-A0A9D9YKP4-F1
#
_entry.id   AF-A0A9D9YKP4-F1
#
_cell.length_a   1.000
_cell.length_b   1.000
_cell.length_c   1.000
_cell.angle_alpha   90.00
_cell.angle_beta   90.00
_cell.angle_gamma   90.00
#
_symmetry.space_group_name_H-M   'P 1'
#
loop_
_entity.id
_entity.type
_entity.pdbx_description
1 polymer ?
#
loop_
_entity_poly.entity_id
_entity_poly.type
_entity_poly.pdbx_seq_one_letter_code
_entity_poly.pdbx_strand_id
1 'polypeptide(L)'
;LIRDNKATLIQSAEDFVRAMCWDVKATPSPEAIQRTLFPDLSADECAIVSKLEEGSQQINSLVVATDIPVNRMNSLLFEMEMKGIISLQAGGIYKLLT
;
A
#
# COMPACT_ATOMS: atom_id res chain seq x y z
N LEU A 1 -31.27 24.39 -8.11
CA LEU A 1 -30.21 23.70 -7.32
C LEU A 1 -30.80 22.89 -6.16
N ILE A 2 -31.31 23.48 -5.07
CA ILE A 2 -32.01 22.71 -4.00
C ILE A 2 -33.32 22.11 -4.52
N ARG A 3 -34.08 22.87 -5.32
CA ARG A 3 -35.31 22.41 -6.01
C ARG A 3 -35.10 21.21 -6.95
N ASP A 4 -33.87 21.03 -7.45
CA ASP A 4 -33.51 19.95 -8.38
C ASP A 4 -32.75 18.82 -7.69
N ASN A 5 -32.70 18.82 -6.35
CA ASN A 5 -31.95 17.87 -5.52
C ASN A 5 -30.46 17.73 -5.91
N LYS A 6 -29.85 18.80 -6.45
CA LYS A 6 -28.44 18.81 -6.89
C LYS A 6 -27.46 19.18 -5.78
N ALA A 7 -27.95 19.49 -4.57
CA ALA A 7 -27.13 19.88 -3.43
C ALA A 7 -27.71 19.28 -2.15
N THR A 8 -26.87 18.57 -1.38
CA THR A 8 -27.20 18.09 -0.03
C THR A 8 -27.16 19.27 0.94
N LEU A 9 -28.23 19.46 1.73
CA LEU A 9 -28.33 20.52 2.74
C LEU A 9 -27.64 20.06 4.02
N ILE A 10 -26.50 20.67 4.33
CA ILE A 10 -25.71 20.38 5.53
C ILE A 10 -26.13 21.36 6.62
N GLN A 11 -26.78 20.88 7.68
CA GLN A 11 -27.30 21.73 8.77
C GLN A 11 -26.44 21.65 10.04
N SER A 12 -25.54 20.68 10.11
CA SER A 12 -24.67 20.47 11.26
C SER A 12 -23.29 19.94 10.84
N ALA A 13 -22.31 20.05 11.74
CA ALA A 13 -20.99 19.46 11.53
C ALA A 13 -21.04 17.93 11.37
N GLU A 14 -22.01 17.26 12.02
CA GLU A 14 -22.24 15.82 11.88
C GLU A 14 -22.74 15.46 10.47
N ASP A 15 -23.62 16.27 9.89
CA ASP A 15 -24.10 16.04 8.52
C ASP A 15 -22.98 16.16 7.49
N PHE A 16 -22.02 17.06 7.72
CA PHE A 16 -20.83 17.20 6.89
C PHE A 16 -19.93 15.97 6.98
N VAL A 17 -19.64 15.50 8.20
CA VAL A 17 -18.85 14.29 8.45
C VAL A 17 -19.51 13.07 7.82
N ARG A 18 -20.84 12.94 7.90
CA ARG A 18 -21.60 11.86 7.27
C ARG A 18 -21.61 11.96 5.75
N ALA A 19 -21.77 13.15 5.19
CA ALA A 19 -21.72 13.38 3.73
C ALA A 19 -20.35 13.03 3.14
N MET A 20 -19.28 13.22 3.91
CA MET A 20 -17.91 12.81 3.56
C MET A 20 -17.59 11.35 3.92
N CYS A 21 -18.56 10.60 4.45
CA CYS A 21 -18.39 9.24 4.96
C CYS A 21 -17.27 9.09 6.01
N TRP A 22 -17.03 10.14 6.81
CA TRP A 22 -16.04 10.17 7.89
C TRP A 22 -16.58 9.70 9.24
N ASP A 23 -17.84 9.25 9.30
CA ASP A 23 -18.46 8.64 10.49
C ASP A 23 -17.97 7.18 10.68
N VAL A 24 -16.65 6.99 10.64
CA VAL A 24 -15.98 5.72 10.92
C VAL A 24 -15.62 5.69 12.40
N LYS A 25 -16.35 4.87 13.17
CA LYS A 25 -15.92 4.49 14.52
C LYS A 25 -14.51 3.89 14.42
N ALA A 26 -13.56 4.47 15.13
CA ALA A 26 -12.18 3.99 15.17
C ALA A 26 -12.16 2.55 15.70
N THR A 27 -12.17 1.58 14.79
CA THR A 27 -11.73 0.21 15.10
C THR A 27 -10.25 0.30 15.42
N PRO A 28 -9.74 -0.38 16.47
CA PRO A 28 -8.31 -0.42 16.74
C PRO A 28 -7.62 -1.07 15.54
N SER A 29 -7.07 -0.24 14.66
CA SER A 29 -6.28 -0.69 13.53
C SER A 29 -4.93 -1.17 14.07
N PRO A 30 -4.36 -2.25 13.52
CA PRO A 30 -2.96 -2.60 13.79
C PRO A 30 -2.07 -1.38 13.54
N GLU A 31 -0.93 -1.30 14.25
CA GLU A 31 0.01 -0.17 14.18
C GLU A 31 0.11 0.37 12.75
N ALA A 32 -0.35 1.60 12.56
CA ALA A 32 -0.45 2.19 11.23
C ALA A 32 0.97 2.50 10.74
N ILE A 33 1.53 1.59 9.93
CA ILE A 33 2.74 1.86 9.18
C ILE A 33 2.42 3.04 8.25
N GLN A 34 3.09 4.17 8.46
CA GLN A 34 2.90 5.37 7.65
C GLN A 34 3.39 5.09 6.22
N ARG A 35 2.44 4.78 5.33
CA ARG A 35 2.71 4.57 3.90
C ARG A 35 3.03 5.92 3.26
N THR A 36 4.08 5.97 2.47
CA THR A 36 4.29 7.12 1.57
C THR A 36 3.26 7.04 0.47
N LEU A 37 2.42 8.07 0.31
CA LEU A 37 1.28 8.05 -0.63
C LEU A 37 1.72 7.98 -2.10
N PHE A 38 2.94 8.45 -2.40
CA PHE A 38 3.58 8.40 -3.72
C PHE A 38 5.07 8.07 -3.57
N PRO A 39 5.43 6.79 -3.41
CA PRO A 39 6.84 6.41 -3.35
C PRO A 39 7.45 6.51 -4.75
N ASP A 40 8.57 7.21 -4.87
CA ASP A 40 9.42 7.12 -6.07
C ASP A 40 10.09 5.74 -6.09
N LEU A 41 9.65 4.91 -7.02
CA LEU A 41 10.19 3.57 -7.26
C LEU A 41 11.25 3.66 -8.35
N SER A 42 12.43 3.13 -8.06
CA SER A 42 13.47 2.89 -9.07
C SER A 42 13.03 1.81 -10.07
N ALA A 43 13.73 1.69 -11.20
CA ALA A 43 13.44 0.66 -12.20
C ALA A 43 13.48 -0.76 -11.61
N ASP A 44 14.43 -1.02 -10.70
CA ASP A 44 14.57 -2.30 -10.00
C ASP A 44 13.38 -2.56 -9.07
N GLU A 45 12.98 -1.56 -8.26
CA GLU A 45 11.84 -1.68 -7.36
C GLU A 45 10.53 -1.87 -8.15
N CYS A 46 10.35 -1.16 -9.27
CA CYS A 46 9.21 -1.36 -10.17
C CYS A 46 9.13 -2.79 -10.71
N ALA A 47 10.27 -3.39 -11.09
CA ALA A 47 10.31 -4.77 -11.55
C ALA A 47 9.91 -5.75 -10.43
N ILE A 48 10.37 -5.51 -9.19
CA ILE A 48 10.00 -6.31 -8.02
C ILE A 48 8.51 -6.18 -7.71
N VAL A 49 7.97 -4.96 -7.68
CA VAL A 49 6.53 -4.71 -7.45
C VAL A 49 5.69 -5.41 -8.50
N SER A 50 6.04 -5.26 -9.78
CA SER A 50 5.30 -5.91 -10.90
C SER A 50 5.23 -7.42 -10.71
N LYS A 51 6.30 -8.05 -10.20
CA LYS A 51 6.30 -9.49 -9.91
C LYS A 51 5.48 -9.87 -8.68
N LEU A 52 5.42 -9.00 -7.68
CA LEU A 52 4.62 -9.23 -6.47
C LEU A 52 3.13 -8.92 -6.66
N GLU A 53 2.75 -8.19 -7.72
CA GLU A 53 1.34 -8.01 -8.14
C GLU A 53 0.73 -9.32 -8.64
N GLU A 54 1.53 -10.21 -9.24
CA GLU A 54 1.10 -11.54 -9.68
C GLU A 54 0.84 -12.49 -8.48
N GLY A 55 1.39 -12.18 -7.30
CA GLY A 55 1.21 -12.95 -6.07
C GLY A 55 2.44 -12.90 -5.15
N SER A 56 2.32 -13.50 -3.97
CA SER A 56 3.43 -13.61 -3.03
C SER A 56 4.56 -14.45 -3.62
N GLN A 57 5.80 -13.95 -3.60
CA GLN A 57 6.95 -14.60 -4.23
C GLN A 57 8.08 -14.79 -3.21
N GLN A 58 8.86 -15.86 -3.37
CA GLN A 58 10.08 -16.07 -2.59
C GLN A 58 11.24 -15.28 -3.19
N ILE A 59 12.24 -14.92 -2.38
CA ILE A 59 13.41 -14.17 -2.84
C ILE A 59 14.11 -14.80 -4.06
N ASN A 60 14.25 -16.13 -4.09
CA ASN A 60 14.91 -16.81 -5.21
C ASN A 60 14.16 -16.62 -6.53
N SER A 61 12.82 -16.64 -6.50
CA SER A 61 12.00 -16.41 -7.67
C SER A 61 12.11 -14.96 -8.16
N LEU A 62 12.16 -14.00 -7.23
CA LEU A 62 12.37 -12.58 -7.56
C LEU A 62 13.74 -12.35 -8.21
N VAL A 63 14.80 -12.97 -7.69
CA VAL A 63 16.17 -12.88 -8.24
C VAL A 63 16.22 -13.42 -9.67
N VAL A 64 15.62 -14.58 -9.93
CA VAL A 64 15.56 -15.16 -11.28
C VAL A 64 14.72 -14.31 -12.23
N ALA A 65 13.61 -13.74 -11.76
CA ALA A 65 12.70 -12.96 -12.60
C ALA A 65 13.23 -11.55 -12.94
N THR A 66 14.04 -10.96 -12.07
CA THR A 66 14.54 -9.58 -12.20
C THR A 66 16.01 -9.50 -12.62
N ASP A 67 16.73 -10.62 -12.62
CA ASP A 67 18.18 -10.68 -12.86
C ASP A 67 19.01 -9.79 -11.91
N ILE A 68 18.45 -9.50 -10.73
CA ILE A 68 19.10 -8.71 -9.68
C ILE A 68 19.84 -9.67 -8.74
N PRO A 69 21.14 -9.49 -8.49
CA PRO A 69 21.89 -10.36 -7.60
C PRO A 69 21.35 -10.29 -6.16
N VAL A 70 21.38 -11.42 -5.46
CA VAL A 70 20.77 -11.61 -4.12
C VAL A 70 21.19 -10.53 -3.10
N ASN A 71 22.45 -10.09 -3.16
CA ASN A 71 22.96 -9.06 -2.26
C ASN A 71 22.22 -7.72 -2.43
N ARG A 72 21.98 -7.29 -3.67
CA ARG A 72 21.24 -6.07 -4.01
C ARG A 72 19.74 -6.25 -3.76
N MET A 73 19.21 -7.44 -4.06
CA MET A 73 17.81 -7.78 -3.81
C MET A 73 17.46 -7.62 -2.32
N ASN A 74 18.29 -8.10 -1.39
CA ASN A 74 18.05 -7.95 0.04
C ASN A 74 17.98 -6.49 0.48
N SER A 75 18.87 -5.63 -0.02
CA SER A 75 18.85 -4.20 0.28
C SER A 75 17.57 -3.54 -0.24
N LEU A 76 17.17 -3.84 -1.48
CA LEU A 76 15.95 -3.29 -2.08
C LEU A 76 14.68 -3.74 -1.33
N LEU A 77 14.58 -5.03 -1.00
CA LEU A 77 13.43 -5.56 -0.26
C LEU A 77 13.31 -4.92 1.14
N PHE A 78 14.44 -4.73 1.82
CA PHE A 78 14.46 -4.03 3.11
C PHE A 78 14.02 -2.56 2.98
N GLU A 79 14.51 -1.83 1.98
CA GLU A 79 14.08 -0.45 1.72
C GLU A 79 12.57 -0.37 1.41
N MET A 80 12.06 -1.28 0.58
CA MET A 80 10.64 -1.36 0.25
C MET A 80 9.78 -1.73 1.47
N GLU A 81 10.28 -2.58 2.37
CA GLU A 81 9.63 -2.92 3.64
C GLU A 81 9.56 -1.70 4.56
N MET A 82 10.65 -0.95 4.70
CA MET A 82 10.69 0.30 5.48
C MET A 82 9.77 1.39 4.90
N LYS A 83 9.61 1.45 3.58
CA LYS A 83 8.63 2.31 2.90
C LYS A 83 7.17 1.86 3.08
N GLY A 84 6.95 0.67 3.66
CA GLY A 84 5.62 0.09 3.86
C GLY A 84 4.96 -0.41 2.57
N ILE A 85 5.76 -0.77 1.56
CA ILE A 85 5.29 -1.25 0.25
C ILE A 85 5.09 -2.77 0.26
N ILE A 86 6.00 -3.49 0.92
CA ILE A 86 5.98 -4.96 1.02
C ILE A 86 6.06 -5.41 2.47
N SER A 87 5.62 -6.65 2.73
CA SER A 87 5.79 -7.33 4.00
C SER A 87 6.47 -8.68 3.80
N LEU A 88 7.41 -9.01 4.68
CA LEU A 88 7.98 -10.34 4.77
C LEU A 88 7.06 -11.29 5.56
N GLN A 89 6.83 -12.48 5.00
CA GLN A 89 6.13 -13.59 5.66
C GLN A 89 7.11 -14.73 5.99
N ALA A 90 6.67 -15.63 6.87
CA ALA A 90 7.41 -16.82 7.22
C ALA A 90 7.78 -17.62 5.95
N GLY A 91 9.03 -18.12 5.91
CA GLY A 91 9.55 -18.85 4.74
C GLY A 91 10.23 -17.99 3.68
N GLY A 92 10.47 -16.70 3.93
CA GLY A 92 11.17 -15.84 2.97
C GLY A 92 10.28 -15.38 1.80
N ILE A 93 8.97 -15.36 2.04
CA ILE A 93 7.94 -14.99 1.06
C ILE A 93 7.63 -13.51 1.24
N TYR A 94 7.72 -12.74 0.16
CA TYR A 94 7.37 -11.32 0.14
C TYR A 94 6.00 -11.13 -0.48
N LYS A 95 5.23 -10.17 0.04
CA LYS A 95 3.89 -9.82 -0.42
C LYS A 95 3.73 -8.30 -0.44
N LEU A 96 2.99 -7.77 -1.42
CA LEU A 96 2.58 -6.36 -1.41
C LEU A 96 1.59 -6.09 -0.27
N LEU A 97 1.81 -4.99 0.43
CA LEU A 97 0.90 -4.46 1.43
C LEU A 97 -0.25 -3.74 0.72
N THR A 98 -1.35 -4.47 0.47
CA THR A 98 -2.62 -3.87 0.04
C THR A 98 -3.27 -3.11 1.21
#